data_AF-A0A5J5ELI9-F1
#
_entry.id   AF-A0A5J5ELI9-F1
#
_cell.length_a   1.000
_cell.length_b   1.000
_cell.length_c   1.000
_cell.angle_alpha   90.00
_cell.angle_beta   90.00
_cell.angle_gamma   90.00
#
_symmetry.space_group_name_H-M   'P 1'
#
loop_
_entity.id
_entity.type
_entity.pdbx_description
1 polymer ?
#
loop_
_entity_poly.entity_id
_entity_poly.type
_entity_poly.pdbx_seq_one_letter_code
_entity_poly.pdbx_strand_id
1 'polypeptide(L)'
;MYLPKFHPELNHIEFFWCQAKYYARKNCTYSFEDLRKTVPMALDHVKNTTILGNYRSCLQKMEAYRANIMYGSAEWKALTSHKKVYLPGDDR
;
A
#
# COMPACT_ATOMS: atom_id res chain seq x y z
N MET A 1 6.13 -11.06 12.31
CA MET A 1 5.64 -9.72 11.92
C MET A 1 5.21 -9.02 13.20
N TYR A 2 5.77 -7.84 13.50
CA TYR A 2 5.42 -7.06 14.69
C TYR A 2 4.42 -5.97 14.28
N LEU A 3 3.28 -5.88 14.98
CA LEU A 3 2.21 -4.93 14.69
C LEU A 3 1.98 -4.01 15.89
N PRO A 4 2.84 -2.99 16.07
CA PRO A 4 2.69 -2.07 17.18
C PRO A 4 1.45 -1.20 17.02
N LYS A 5 0.87 -0.82 18.16
CA LYS A 5 -0.29 0.08 18.20
C LYS A 5 0.09 1.42 17.55
N PHE A 6 -0.82 1.98 16.74
CA PHE A 6 -0.64 3.27 16.05
C PHE A 6 0.42 3.33 14.94
N HIS A 7 0.83 2.17 14.40
CA HIS A 7 1.75 2.08 13.25
C HIS A 7 1.13 1.35 12.05
N PRO A 8 0.06 1.89 11.44
CA PRO A 8 -0.61 1.25 10.30
C PRO A 8 0.31 1.07 9.09
N GLU A 9 1.37 1.87 8.95
CA GLU A 9 2.38 1.77 7.90
C GLU A 9 3.20 0.47 7.94
N LEU A 10 3.18 -0.24 9.07
CA LEU A 10 3.81 -1.55 9.27
C LEU A 10 2.86 -2.72 9.00
N ASN A 11 1.58 -2.45 8.76
CA ASN A 11 0.57 -3.45 8.47
C ASN A 11 0.29 -3.53 6.97
N HIS A 12 0.84 -4.54 6.30
CA HIS A 12 0.73 -4.68 4.85
C HIS A 12 -0.72 -4.85 4.35
N ILE A 13 -1.66 -5.29 5.21
CA ILE A 13 -3.08 -5.40 4.85
C ILE A 13 -3.73 -4.03 4.59
N GLU A 14 -3.23 -2.96 5.21
CA GLU A 14 -3.72 -1.59 4.98
C GLU A 14 -3.53 -1.18 3.51
N PHE A 15 -2.41 -1.59 2.90
CA PHE A 15 -2.14 -1.33 1.48
C PHE A 15 -3.08 -2.12 0.56
N PHE A 16 -3.37 -3.38 0.91
CA PHE A 16 -4.34 -4.19 0.18
C PHE A 16 -5.72 -3.50 0.17
N TRP A 17 -6.19 -3.07 1.35
CA TRP A 17 -7.46 -2.37 1.47
C TRP A 17 -7.45 -1.00 0.79
N CYS A 18 -6.35 -0.26 0.81
CA CYS A 18 -6.22 0.99 0.07
C CYS A 18 -6.38 0.78 -1.44
N GLN A 19 -5.72 -0.22 -2.02
CA GLN A 19 -5.86 -0.57 -3.44
C GLN A 19 -7.28 -1.03 -3.79
N ALA A 20 -7.86 -1.93 -2.99
CA ALA A 20 -9.22 -2.41 -3.21
C ALA A 20 -10.25 -1.25 -3.11
N LYS A 21 -10.13 -0.38 -2.11
CA LYS A 21 -11.00 0.80 -1.98
C LYS A 21 -10.84 1.77 -3.15
N TYR A 22 -9.61 1.98 -3.63
CA TYR A 22 -9.36 2.83 -4.79
C TYR A 22 -10.05 2.27 -6.05
N TYR A 23 -9.89 0.98 -6.32
CA TYR A 23 -10.57 0.31 -7.43
C TYR A 23 -12.09 0.41 -7.31
N ALA A 24 -12.63 0.08 -6.13
CA ALA A 24 -14.07 0.15 -5.89
C ALA A 24 -14.60 1.56 -6.11
N ARG A 25 -13.90 2.60 -5.62
CA ARG A 25 -14.29 4.01 -5.81
C ARG A 25 -14.27 4.45 -7.28
N LYS A 26 -13.36 3.90 -8.09
CA LYS A 26 -13.24 4.25 -9.51
C LYS A 26 -14.28 3.55 -10.39
N ASN A 27 -14.76 2.38 -9.98
CA ASN A 27 -15.65 1.54 -10.79
C ASN A 27 -17.09 1.44 -10.25
N CYS A 28 -17.36 1.99 -9.06
CA CYS A 28 -18.69 1.99 -8.46
C CYS A 28 -19.43 3.31 -8.74
N THR A 29 -20.72 3.21 -9.06
CA THR A 29 -21.66 4.33 -9.28
C THR A 29 -22.16 4.97 -7.97
N TYR A 30 -21.59 4.58 -6.83
CA TYR A 30 -22.04 4.93 -5.47
C TYR A 30 -23.45 4.40 -5.10
N SER A 31 -23.94 3.37 -5.79
CA SER A 31 -25.11 2.58 -5.36
C SER A 31 -24.68 1.39 -4.50
N PHE A 32 -25.55 0.94 -3.58
CA PHE A 32 -25.27 -0.23 -2.75
C PHE A 32 -25.18 -1.52 -3.58
N GLU A 33 -26.04 -1.65 -4.60
CA GLU A 33 -26.05 -2.81 -5.49
C GLU A 33 -24.77 -2.91 -6.31
N ASP A 34 -24.29 -1.80 -6.86
CA ASP A 34 -23.05 -1.79 -7.62
C ASP A 34 -21.85 -1.98 -6.71
N LEU A 35 -21.90 -1.47 -5.47
CA LEU A 35 -20.85 -1.74 -4.48
C LEU A 35 -20.74 -3.25 -4.19
N ARG A 36 -21.87 -3.95 -4.01
CA ARG A 36 -21.86 -5.41 -3.79
C ARG A 36 -21.22 -6.19 -4.93
N LYS A 37 -21.40 -5.74 -6.18
CA LYS A 37 -20.77 -6.34 -7.37
C LYS A 37 -19.29 -5.96 -7.49
N THR A 38 -18.96 -4.71 -7.17
CA THR A 38 -17.62 -4.15 -7.37
C THR A 38 -16.63 -4.61 -6.30
N VAL A 39 -17.07 -4.86 -5.06
CA VAL A 39 -16.17 -5.29 -3.97
C VAL A 39 -15.41 -6.58 -4.30
N PRO A 40 -16.05 -7.70 -4.73
CA PRO A 40 -15.32 -8.90 -5.13
C PRO A 40 -14.30 -8.64 -6.25
N MET A 41 -14.68 -7.85 -7.26
CA MET A 41 -13.77 -7.47 -8.35
C MET A 41 -12.58 -6.63 -7.85
N ALA A 42 -12.83 -5.74 -6.90
CA ALA A 42 -11.79 -4.91 -6.30
C ALA A 42 -10.78 -5.73 -5.49
N LEU A 43 -11.24 -6.77 -4.80
CA LEU A 43 -10.37 -7.70 -4.06
C LEU A 43 -9.52 -8.53 -5.01
N ASP A 44 -10.12 -9.05 -6.09
CA ASP A 44 -9.43 -9.86 -7.11
C ASP A 44 -8.42 -9.03 -7.93
N HIS A 45 -8.70 -7.73 -8.11
CA HIS A 45 -7.81 -6.81 -8.80
C HIS A 45 -6.44 -6.63 -8.11
N VAL A 46 -6.34 -6.87 -6.80
CA VAL A 46 -5.09 -6.67 -6.07
C VAL A 46 -4.13 -7.83 -6.34
N LYS A 47 -3.16 -7.59 -7.23
CA LYS A 47 -2.14 -8.58 -7.61
C LYS A 47 -1.33 -9.07 -6.40
N ASN A 48 -1.04 -10.38 -6.37
CA ASN A 48 -0.14 -10.99 -5.37
C ASN A 48 1.24 -10.33 -5.33
N THR A 49 1.76 -9.88 -6.49
CA THR A 49 3.03 -9.14 -6.55
C THR A 49 3.00 -7.83 -5.77
N THR A 50 1.87 -7.12 -5.81
CA THR A 50 1.64 -5.91 -5.01
C THR A 50 1.60 -6.24 -3.52
N ILE A 51 0.90 -7.30 -3.13
CA ILE A 51 0.83 -7.76 -1.72
C ILE A 51 2.23 -8.07 -1.18
N LEU A 52 3.03 -8.83 -1.93
CA LEU A 52 4.40 -9.18 -1.57
C LEU A 52 5.33 -7.96 -1.53
N GLY A 53 5.17 -7.02 -2.46
CA GLY A 53 5.89 -5.75 -2.47
C GLY A 53 5.61 -4.92 -1.22
N ASN A 54 4.34 -4.82 -0.81
CA ASN A 54 3.92 -4.12 0.40
C ASN A 54 4.46 -4.79 1.66
N TYR A 55 4.43 -6.12 1.74
CA TYR A 55 5.03 -6.87 2.84
C TYR A 55 6.52 -6.54 3.00
N ARG A 56 7.29 -6.53 1.89
CA ARG A 56 8.70 -6.15 1.89
C ARG A 56 8.92 -4.69 2.33
N SER A 57 8.07 -3.77 1.88
CA SER A 57 8.12 -2.36 2.32
C SER A 57 7.90 -2.23 3.83
N CYS A 58 6.94 -2.97 4.41
CA CYS A 58 6.73 -2.99 5.86
C CYS A 58 7.96 -3.51 6.61
N LEU A 59 8.62 -4.56 6.11
CA LEU A 59 9.87 -5.06 6.71
C LEU A 59 10.99 -4.02 6.68
N GLN A 60 11.18 -3.29 5.57
CA GLN A 60 12.17 -2.22 5.48
C GLN A 60 11.89 -1.09 6.48
N LYS A 61 10.62 -0.72 6.64
CA LYS A 61 10.19 0.27 7.64
C LYS A 61 10.45 -0.21 9.07
N MET A 62 10.18 -1.48 9.37
CA MET A 62 10.51 -2.07 10.67
C MET A 62 12.01 -1.98 10.96
N GLU A 63 12.85 -2.22 9.95
CA GLU A 63 14.29 -2.13 10.11
C GLU A 63 14.76 -0.68 10.33
N ALA A 64 14.17 0.28 9.63
CA ALA A 64 14.43 1.71 9.86
C ALA A 64 14.05 2.12 11.29
N TYR A 65 12.91 1.65 11.82
CA TYR A 65 12.54 1.88 13.22
C TYR A 65 13.54 1.27 14.21
N ARG A 66 14.03 0.05 13.95
CA ARG A 66 15.06 -0.59 14.79
C ARG A 66 16.38 0.17 14.79
N ALA A 67 16.72 0.79 13.66
CA ALA A 67 17.87 1.68 13.53
C ALA A 67 17.65 3.07 14.15
N ASN A 68 16.52 3.32 14.82
CA ASN A 68 16.12 4.62 15.36
C ASN A 68 16.03 5.74 14.30
N ILE A 69 15.77 5.39 13.04
CA ILE A 69 15.53 6.37 11.98
C ILE A 69 14.15 6.97 12.19
N MET A 70 14.12 8.27 12.46
CA MET A 70 12.89 8.99 12.76
C MET A 70 11.93 9.01 11.58
N TYR A 71 10.67 8.64 11.81
CA TYR A 71 9.60 8.73 10.81
C TYR A 71 9.49 10.17 10.26
N GLY A 72 9.39 10.28 8.93
CA GLY A 72 9.25 11.59 8.25
C GLY A 72 10.55 12.38 8.07
N SER A 73 11.67 11.92 8.64
CA SER A 73 13.00 12.47 8.38
C SER A 73 13.41 12.32 6.90
N ALA A 74 14.47 13.06 6.49
CA ALA A 74 15.01 12.94 5.14
C ALA A 74 15.52 11.51 4.86
N GLU A 75 16.16 10.88 5.85
CA GLU A 75 16.66 9.51 5.78
C GLU A 75 15.52 8.50 5.63
N TRP A 76 14.46 8.64 6.44
CA TRP A 76 13.25 7.83 6.32
C TRP A 76 12.63 7.93 4.93
N LYS A 77 12.49 9.16 4.40
CA LYS A 77 11.97 9.38 3.05
C LYS A 77 12.86 8.74 1.99
N ALA A 78 14.18 8.80 2.12
CA ALA A 78 15.10 8.17 1.18
C ALA A 78 14.98 6.64 1.15
N LEU A 79 14.70 6.01 2.30
CA LEU A 79 14.56 4.56 2.43
C LEU A 79 13.18 4.03 2.02
N THR A 80 12.13 4.77 2.34
CA THR A 80 10.73 4.30 2.25
C THR A 80 9.95 4.89 1.09
N SER A 81 10.44 5.96 0.47
CA SER A 81 9.80 6.54 -0.71
C SER A 81 9.79 5.52 -1.84
N HIS A 82 8.68 5.51 -2.59
CA HIS A 82 8.63 4.78 -3.84
C HIS A 82 9.70 5.36 -4.77
N LYS A 83 10.83 4.65 -4.89
CA LYS A 83 11.72 4.81 -6.04
C LYS A 83 10.92 4.32 -7.24
N LYS A 84 10.21 5.22 -7.94
CA LYS A 84 9.73 4.90 -9.29
C LYS A 84 10.98 4.56 -10.08
N VAL A 85 11.16 3.29 -10.43
CA VAL A 85 12.06 2.94 -11.53
C VAL A 85 11.42 3.58 -12.74
N TYR A 86 12.08 4.57 -13.33
CA TYR A 86 11.62 5.15 -14.59
C TYR A 86 11.62 4.03 -15.64
N LEU A 87 10.44 3.63 -16.08
CA LEU A 87 10.28 2.84 -17.28
C LEU A 87 10.00 3.84 -18.41
N PRO A 88 10.79 3.83 -19.50
CA PRO A 88 10.54 4.71 -20.63
C PRO A 88 9.10 4.53 -21.13
N GLY A 89 8.27 5.58 -21.05
CA GLY A 89 6.87 5.59 -21.52
C GLY A 89 5.78 5.95 -20.50
N ASP A 90 6.11 6.13 -19.21
CA ASP A 90 5.12 6.61 -18.23
C ASP A 90 4.99 8.15 -18.28
N ASP A 91 3.98 8.64 -18.98
CA ASP A 91 3.56 10.05 -18.96
C ASP A 91 2.85 10.41 -17.64
N ARG A 92 3.05 11.66 -17.18
CA ARG A 92 2.73 12.16 -15.83
C ARG A 92 1.25 12.16 -15.45
#